data_AF-A0A925XJ79-F1
#
_entry.id   AF-A0A925XJ79-F1
#
_cell.length_a   1.000
_cell.length_b   1.000
_cell.length_c   1.000
_cell.angle_alpha   90.00
_cell.angle_beta   90.00
_cell.angle_gamma   90.00
#
_symmetry.space_group_name_H-M   'P 1'
#
loop_
_entity.id
_entity.type
_entity.pdbx_description
1 polymer ?
#
loop_
_entity_poly.entity_id
_entity_poly.type
_entity_poly.pdbx_seq_one_letter_code
_entity_poly.pdbx_strand_id
1 'polypeptide(L)'
;AQGEGDGKPMIVRVNSSAKEYAGHPDLPVRLGVAIPLHAPRPDGLPNEAESEQLGDIEDRLFDAIGTAGRVVLIITTSGMREFVSYVRTADAAEQVAQSVRTATATHELQHYAENDPKWCLFGQFA
;
A
#
# COMPACT_ATOMS: atom_id res chain seq x y z
N ALA A 1 5.93 12.42 -4.10
CA ALA A 1 6.97 12.71 -5.11
C ALA A 1 6.57 12.08 -6.44
N GLN A 2 7.01 12.64 -7.57
CA GLN A 2 6.90 12.01 -8.90
C GLN A 2 8.30 11.55 -9.32
N GLY A 3 8.42 10.34 -9.84
CA GLY A 3 9.66 9.75 -10.35
C GLY A 3 9.39 8.84 -11.53
N GLU A 4 10.41 8.14 -12.02
CA GLU A 4 10.29 7.14 -13.08
C GLU A 4 10.61 5.74 -12.51
N GLY A 5 9.74 4.77 -12.78
CA GLY A 5 9.98 3.34 -12.55
C GLY A 5 9.77 2.59 -13.86
N ASP A 6 10.74 1.81 -14.32
CA ASP A 6 10.73 1.14 -15.63
C ASP A 6 10.43 2.06 -16.84
N GLY A 7 10.86 3.32 -16.77
CA GLY A 7 10.61 4.33 -17.81
C GLY A 7 9.16 4.83 -17.88
N LYS A 8 8.33 4.53 -16.88
CA LYS A 8 6.96 5.04 -16.73
C LYS A 8 6.82 5.91 -15.47
N PRO A 9 5.86 6.86 -15.45
CA PRO A 9 5.58 7.69 -14.28
C PRO A 9 5.24 6.85 -13.05
N MET A 10 5.95 7.12 -11.95
CA MET A 10 5.67 6.60 -10.63
C MET A 10 5.22 7.73 -9.71
N ILE A 11 4.04 7.58 -9.11
CA ILE A 11 3.51 8.48 -8.09
C ILE A 11 3.66 7.81 -6.73
N VAL A 12 4.36 8.47 -5.81
CA VAL A 12 4.49 8.02 -4.42
C VAL A 12 3.87 9.05 -3.49
N ARG A 13 2.86 8.62 -2.72
CA ARG A 13 2.31 9.35 -1.57
C ARG A 13 2.96 8.79 -0.32
N VAL A 14 3.58 9.67 0.47
CA VAL A 14 4.30 9.32 1.70
C VAL A 14 3.52 9.86 2.89
N ASN A 15 3.19 9.00 3.85
CA ASN A 15 2.62 9.42 5.11
C ASN A 15 3.74 9.97 6.01
N SER A 16 3.97 11.28 5.96
CA SER A 16 5.07 11.92 6.69
C SER A 16 5.00 11.76 8.21
N SER A 17 3.80 11.61 8.80
CA SER A 17 3.67 11.37 10.25
C SER A 17 4.17 9.98 10.65
N ALA A 18 4.21 9.01 9.72
CA ALA A 18 4.72 7.67 10.01
C ALA A 18 6.22 7.66 10.36
N LYS A 19 6.96 8.74 10.05
CA LYS A 19 8.39 8.89 10.36
C LYS A 19 8.67 8.76 11.87
N GLU A 20 7.74 9.14 12.73
CA GLU A 20 7.90 9.01 14.18
C GLU A 20 7.88 7.55 14.67
N TYR A 21 7.35 6.63 13.87
CA TYR A 21 7.29 5.19 14.16
C TYR A 21 8.30 4.38 13.33
N ALA A 22 9.15 5.02 12.53
CA ALA A 22 10.06 4.31 11.66
C ALA A 22 11.02 3.42 12.46
N GLY A 23 10.97 2.11 12.19
CA GLY A 23 11.74 1.10 12.92
C GLY A 23 11.24 0.81 14.34
N HIS A 24 10.00 1.18 14.66
CA HIS A 24 9.41 0.89 15.97
C HIS A 24 9.32 -0.64 16.18
N PRO A 25 9.74 -1.17 17.35
CA PRO A 25 9.82 -2.61 17.59
C PRO A 25 8.46 -3.32 17.51
N ASP A 26 7.37 -2.60 17.82
CA ASP A 26 6.01 -3.15 17.70
C ASP A 26 5.50 -3.18 16.26
N LEU A 27 6.20 -2.64 15.27
CA LEU A 27 5.75 -2.65 13.87
C LEU A 27 6.81 -3.27 12.94
N PRO A 28 7.26 -4.52 13.18
CA PRO A 28 8.40 -5.07 12.46
C PRO A 28 8.03 -5.67 11.10
N VAL A 29 6.75 -5.90 10.83
CA VAL A 29 6.29 -6.59 9.62
C VAL A 29 5.79 -5.59 8.60
N ARG A 30 6.41 -5.58 7.42
CA ARG A 30 5.92 -4.88 6.23
C ARG A 30 4.84 -5.71 5.55
N LEU A 31 3.68 -5.12 5.35
CA LEU A 31 2.61 -5.62 4.50
C LEU A 31 2.58 -4.79 3.22
N GLY A 32 2.74 -5.44 2.06
CA GLY A 32 2.43 -4.86 0.76
C GLY A 32 1.11 -5.41 0.23
N VAL A 33 0.21 -4.52 -0.18
CA VAL A 33 -1.06 -4.86 -0.85
C VAL A 33 -1.05 -4.26 -2.24
N ALA A 34 -0.93 -5.10 -3.25
CA ALA A 34 -0.83 -4.75 -4.66
C ALA A 34 -2.17 -4.97 -5.37
N ILE A 35 -2.58 -3.97 -6.14
CA ILE A 35 -3.83 -3.94 -6.90
C ILE A 35 -3.49 -3.64 -8.36
N PRO A 36 -3.54 -4.64 -9.25
CA PRO A 36 -3.46 -4.42 -10.69
C PRO A 36 -4.62 -3.52 -11.16
N LEU A 37 -4.30 -2.55 -12.01
CA LEU A 37 -5.30 -1.71 -12.67
C LEU A 37 -5.96 -2.50 -13.81
N HIS A 38 -7.27 -2.38 -13.94
CA HIS A 38 -8.06 -2.98 -14.99
C HIS A 38 -7.82 -2.31 -16.34
N ALA A 39 -7.76 -0.98 -16.36
CA ALA A 39 -7.64 -0.20 -17.59
C ALA A 39 -6.76 1.03 -17.37
N PRO A 40 -5.45 0.83 -17.13
CA PRO A 40 -4.52 1.94 -16.97
C PRO A 40 -4.49 2.80 -18.24
N ARG A 41 -4.43 4.11 -18.06
CA ARG A 41 -4.20 5.08 -19.14
C ARG A 41 -2.80 4.85 -19.77
N PRO A 42 -2.49 5.46 -20.92
CA PRO A 42 -1.20 5.29 -21.59
C PRO A 42 0.03 5.62 -20.72
N ASP A 43 -0.13 6.47 -19.71
CA ASP A 43 0.89 6.84 -18.72
C ASP A 43 1.04 5.79 -17.59
N GLY A 44 0.26 4.71 -17.59
CA GLY A 44 0.28 3.65 -16.57
C GLY A 44 -0.52 3.97 -15.31
N LEU A 45 -1.23 5.10 -15.25
CA LEU A 45 -2.02 5.54 -14.11
C LEU A 45 -3.51 5.18 -14.29
N PRO A 46 -4.29 5.08 -13.20
CA PRO A 46 -5.72 4.80 -13.31
C PRO A 46 -6.48 5.94 -13.98
N ASN A 47 -7.63 5.61 -14.57
CA ASN A 47 -8.61 6.63 -14.98
C ASN A 47 -9.39 7.17 -13.76
N GLU A 48 -10.28 8.14 -13.97
CA GLU A 48 -11.03 8.78 -12.88
C GLU A 48 -11.95 7.80 -12.13
N ALA A 49 -12.77 7.03 -12.85
CA ALA A 49 -13.66 6.05 -12.24
C ALA A 49 -12.91 4.95 -11.47
N GLU A 50 -11.78 4.47 -12.00
CA GLU A 50 -10.93 3.52 -11.31
C GLU A 50 -10.22 4.15 -10.10
N SER A 51 -9.87 5.44 -10.18
CA SER A 51 -9.28 6.17 -9.05
C SER A 51 -10.24 6.27 -7.86
N GLU A 52 -11.53 6.47 -8.11
CA GLU A 52 -12.57 6.45 -7.06
C GLU A 52 -12.65 5.07 -6.39
N GLN A 53 -12.70 4.00 -7.18
CA GLN A 53 -12.75 2.62 -6.66
C GLN A 53 -11.49 2.27 -5.85
N LEU A 54 -10.31 2.73 -6.28
CA LEU A 54 -9.08 2.56 -5.52
C LEU A 54 -9.07 3.40 -4.23
N GLY A 55 -9.79 4.52 -4.20
CA GLY A 55 -10.04 5.31 -3.00
C GLY A 55 -10.88 4.54 -1.98
N ASP A 56 -11.96 3.89 -2.42
CA ASP A 56 -12.75 3.03 -1.54
C ASP A 56 -11.94 1.86 -0.95
N ILE A 57 -10.99 1.32 -1.72
CA ILE A 57 -10.09 0.26 -1.24
C ILE A 57 -9.05 0.82 -0.27
N GLU A 58 -8.54 2.03 -0.52
CA GLU A 58 -7.67 2.75 0.40
C GLU A 58 -8.35 2.92 1.76
N ASP A 59 -9.58 3.45 1.78
CA ASP A 59 -10.35 3.65 3.02
C ASP A 59 -10.55 2.33 3.80
N ARG A 60 -10.92 1.25 3.09
CA ARG A 60 -11.05 -0.09 3.69
C ARG A 60 -9.74 -0.60 4.29
N LEU A 61 -8.61 -0.33 3.64
CA LEU A 61 -7.30 -0.72 4.14
C LEU A 61 -6.94 0.07 5.41
N PHE A 62 -7.20 1.38 5.42
CA PHE A 62 -7.00 2.21 6.61
C PHE A 62 -7.85 1.72 7.79
N ASP A 63 -9.12 1.41 7.55
CA ASP A 63 -10.03 0.87 8.57
C ASP A 63 -9.58 -0.50 9.08
N ALA A 64 -9.21 -1.42 8.17
CA ALA A 64 -8.76 -2.76 8.53
C ALA A 64 -7.45 -2.74 9.33
N ILE A 65 -6.53 -1.84 9.00
CA ILE A 65 -5.29 -1.66 9.75
C ILE A 65 -5.57 -1.07 11.13
N GLY A 66 -6.39 -0.03 11.22
CA GLY A 66 -6.78 0.61 12.47
C GLY A 66 -5.61 0.81 13.44
N THR A 67 -5.71 0.18 14.62
CA THR A 67 -4.66 0.25 15.65
C THR A 67 -3.57 -0.82 15.50
N ALA A 68 -3.74 -1.79 14.60
CA ALA A 68 -2.82 -2.91 14.35
C ALA A 68 -1.55 -2.48 13.60
N GLY A 69 -1.57 -1.33 12.95
CA GLY A 69 -0.43 -0.83 12.20
C GLY A 69 -0.59 0.58 11.66
N ARG A 70 0.14 0.85 10.57
CA ARG A 70 0.15 2.14 9.86
C ARG A 70 0.32 1.92 8.36
N VAL A 71 -0.52 2.56 7.54
CA VAL A 71 -0.22 2.76 6.12
C VAL A 71 0.83 3.86 6.00
N VAL A 72 1.90 3.60 5.27
CA VAL A 72 3.08 4.48 5.20
C VAL A 72 3.37 4.99 3.80
N LEU A 73 3.07 4.20 2.77
CA LEU A 73 3.24 4.58 1.36
C LEU A 73 2.04 4.14 0.53
N ILE A 74 1.75 4.93 -0.50
CA ILE A 74 0.87 4.53 -1.60
C ILE A 74 1.64 4.80 -2.89
N ILE A 75 1.93 3.75 -3.62
CA ILE A 75 2.73 3.77 -4.84
C ILE A 75 1.81 3.45 -6.00
N THR A 76 1.75 4.30 -7.02
CA THR A 76 1.03 4.00 -8.27
C THR A 76 2.03 4.07 -9.41
N THR A 77 2.20 2.96 -10.12
CA THR A 77 3.15 2.84 -11.23
C THR A 77 2.76 1.69 -12.15
N SER A 78 3.12 1.77 -13.43
CA SER A 78 3.11 0.65 -14.38
C SER A 78 1.85 -0.23 -14.38
N GLY A 79 0.66 0.35 -14.22
CA GLY A 79 -0.59 -0.42 -14.24
C GLY A 79 -0.93 -1.09 -12.91
N MET A 80 -0.38 -0.62 -11.78
CA MET A 80 -0.76 -1.09 -10.45
C MET A 80 -0.73 0.01 -9.40
N ARG A 81 -1.46 -0.21 -8.29
CA ARG A 81 -1.33 0.54 -7.03
C ARG A 81 -0.89 -0.41 -5.93
N GLU A 82 0.17 -0.05 -5.21
CA GLU A 82 0.61 -0.76 -4.02
C GLU A 82 0.45 0.12 -2.78
N PHE A 83 -0.17 -0.45 -1.76
CA PHE A 83 -0.21 0.13 -0.41
C PHE A 83 0.83 -0.58 0.44
N VAL A 84 1.74 0.20 1.04
CA VAL A 84 2.74 -0.31 1.98
C VAL A 84 2.33 0.08 3.38
N SER A 85 2.29 -0.90 4.27
CA SER A 85 1.95 -0.73 5.67
C SER A 85 2.94 -1.46 6.57
N TYR A 86 3.07 -1.02 7.81
CA TYR A 86 3.77 -1.78 8.85
C TYR A 86 2.81 -2.19 9.96
N VAL A 87 2.86 -3.46 10.35
CA VAL A 87 1.96 -4.10 11.33
C VAL A 87 2.75 -4.90 12.35
N ARG A 88 2.07 -5.30 13.44
CA ARG A 88 2.69 -6.02 14.56
C ARG A 88 3.23 -7.40 14.21
N THR A 89 2.49 -8.17 13.42
CA THR A 89 2.79 -9.59 13.14
C THR A 89 2.40 -9.98 11.72
N ALA A 90 2.95 -11.09 11.24
CA ALA A 90 2.54 -11.67 9.96
C ALA A 90 1.06 -12.09 9.96
N ASP A 91 0.55 -12.61 11.09
CA ASP A 91 -0.87 -12.94 11.23
C ASP A 91 -1.77 -11.71 11.13
N ALA A 92 -1.35 -10.57 11.70
CA ALA A 92 -2.08 -9.31 11.55
C ALA A 92 -2.05 -8.84 10.08
N ALA A 93 -0.92 -9.02 9.38
CA ALA A 93 -0.82 -8.72 7.96
C ALA A 93 -1.81 -9.54 7.13
N GLU A 94 -1.90 -10.85 7.38
CA GLU A 94 -2.83 -11.75 6.68
C GLU A 94 -4.29 -11.39 6.96
N GLN A 95 -4.63 -11.09 8.22
CA GLN A 95 -5.99 -10.69 8.61
C GLN A 95 -6.44 -9.41 7.91
N VAL A 96 -5.55 -8.40 7.86
CA VAL A 96 -5.81 -7.15 7.14
C VAL A 96 -6.02 -7.42 5.66
N ALA A 97 -5.09 -8.14 5.01
CA ALA A 97 -5.18 -8.42 3.59
C ALA A 97 -6.44 -9.20 3.23
N GLN A 98 -6.79 -10.22 4.01
CA GLN A 98 -7.99 -11.02 3.80
C GLN A 98 -9.27 -10.21 4.03
N SER A 99 -9.31 -9.34 5.05
CA SER A 99 -10.45 -8.46 5.31
C SER A 99 -10.71 -7.52 4.13
N VAL A 100 -9.68 -6.85 3.63
CA VAL A 100 -9.79 -5.94 2.48
C VAL A 100 -10.16 -6.71 1.21
N ARG A 101 -9.57 -7.89 0.99
CA ARG A 101 -9.90 -8.75 -0.15
C ARG A 101 -11.37 -9.17 -0.13
N THR A 102 -11.89 -9.64 1.00
CA THR A 102 -13.30 -10.04 1.12
C THR A 102 -14.26 -8.86 0.96
N ALA A 103 -13.85 -7.66 1.39
CA ALA A 103 -14.65 -6.46 1.27
C ALA A 103 -14.61 -5.84 -0.15
N THR A 104 -13.64 -6.22 -0.98
CA THR A 104 -13.43 -5.64 -2.31
C THR A 104 -13.99 -6.54 -3.40
N ALA A 105 -15.03 -6.09 -4.09
CA ALA A 105 -15.59 -6.79 -5.24
C ALA A 105 -15.06 -6.28 -6.58
N THR A 106 -14.46 -5.09 -6.60
CA THR A 106 -14.12 -4.37 -7.84
C THR A 106 -12.76 -4.72 -8.40
N HIS A 107 -11.82 -5.25 -7.62
CA HIS A 107 -10.46 -5.54 -8.06
C HIS A 107 -9.95 -6.85 -7.45
N GLU A 108 -9.00 -7.48 -8.12
CA GLU A 108 -8.17 -8.52 -7.49
C GLU A 108 -7.09 -7.87 -6.61
N LEU A 109 -6.84 -8.47 -5.45
CA LEU A 109 -5.76 -8.04 -4.55
C LEU A 109 -4.71 -9.13 -4.44
N GLN A 110 -3.45 -8.73 -4.50
CA GLN A 110 -2.28 -9.54 -4.16
C GLN A 110 -1.62 -8.96 -2.92
N HIS A 111 -1.03 -9.79 -2.08
CA HIS A 111 -0.35 -9.31 -0.88
C HIS A 111 0.88 -10.14 -0.52
N TYR A 112 1.78 -9.53 0.23
CA TYR A 112 2.91 -10.20 0.87
C TYR A 112 3.16 -9.59 2.25
N ALA A 113 3.75 -10.40 3.13
CA ALA A 113 4.23 -9.97 4.43
C ALA A 113 5.73 -10.29 4.55
N GLU A 114 6.53 -9.32 4.97
CA GLU A 114 7.97 -9.47 5.13
C GLU A 114 8.44 -8.87 6.45
N ASN A 115 9.41 -9.51 7.10
CA ASN A 115 10.04 -8.95 8.28
C ASN A 115 11.01 -7.83 7.87
N ASP A 116 10.66 -6.59 8.17
CA ASP A 116 11.45 -5.39 7.89
C ASP A 116 11.46 -4.46 9.13
N PRO A 117 12.12 -4.87 10.22
CA PRO A 117 12.06 -4.17 11.50
C PRO A 117 12.75 -2.81 11.50
N LYS A 118 13.53 -2.49 10.45
CA LYS A 118 14.20 -1.20 10.29
C LYS A 118 13.45 -0.26 9.36
N TRP A 119 12.32 -0.72 8.82
CA TRP A 119 11.54 0.00 7.82
C TRP A 119 12.40 0.45 6.63
N CYS A 120 13.26 -0.46 6.14
CA CYS A 120 14.21 -0.19 5.08
C CYS A 120 13.53 0.33 3.81
N LEU A 121 12.34 -0.19 3.46
CA LEU A 121 11.61 0.32 2.30
C LEU A 121 11.14 1.76 2.52
N PHE A 122 10.50 2.05 3.66
CA PHE A 122 10.01 3.40 3.95
C PHE A 122 11.15 4.43 3.93
N GLY A 123 12.31 4.07 4.47
CA GLY A 123 13.51 4.92 4.46
C GLY A 123 14.05 5.28 3.07
N GLN A 124 13.63 4.60 1.99
CA GLN A 124 14.00 4.98 0.63
C GLN A 124 13.19 6.19 0.11
N PHE A 125 12.09 6.54 0.77
CA PHE A 125 11.14 7.57 0.31
C PHE A 125 10.92 8.72 1.30
N ALA A 126 11.44 8.63 2.54
CA ALA A 126 11.12 9.54 3.66
C ALA A 126 12.33 10.18 4.35
#